data_AF-A0AAE1UIP2-F1
#
_entry.id   AF-A0AAE1UIP2-F1
#
_cell.length_a   1.000
_cell.length_b   1.000
_cell.length_c   1.000
_cell.angle_alpha   90.00
_cell.angle_beta   90.00
_cell.angle_gamma   90.00
#
_symmetry.space_group_name_H-M   'P 1'
#
loop_
_entity.id
_entity.type
_entity.pdbx_description
1 polymer ?
#
loop_
_entity_poly.entity_id
_entity_poly.type
_entity_poly.pdbx_seq_one_letter_code
_entity_poly.pdbx_strand_id
1 'polypeptide(L)'
;MPSITGTSTRTWYEHSWKKELRTVQELLNRYQRAMSCKLNKRAVIFAIENDINQFSQSLITMIKEAQRCVTRLDAIALKPSPLSTKEYIDHMIESEKMQKRHNFEYRVNMLEKLKQDVAVVQGVRGNVATNSGEALLKHFHDIMID
;
A
#
# COMPACT_ATOMS: atom_id res chain seq x y z
N MET A 1 1.62 52.42 39.65
CA MET A 1 1.42 51.43 38.57
C MET A 1 1.68 52.12 37.25
N PRO A 2 2.65 51.70 36.40
CA PRO A 2 2.78 52.25 35.07
C PRO A 2 1.97 51.43 34.07
N SER A 3 1.13 52.15 33.31
CA SER A 3 0.22 51.70 32.27
C SER A 3 0.96 51.18 31.04
N ILE A 4 0.65 49.94 30.65
CA ILE A 4 1.15 49.29 29.44
C ILE A 4 0.40 49.89 28.24
N THR A 5 0.98 50.89 27.57
CA THR A 5 0.50 51.32 26.26
C THR A 5 1.27 50.56 25.19
N GLY A 6 0.79 49.35 24.86
CA GLY A 6 1.35 48.57 23.76
C GLY A 6 1.08 49.25 22.43
N THR A 7 2.11 49.84 21.83
CA THR A 7 2.04 50.33 20.45
C THR A 7 2.15 49.14 19.51
N SER A 8 1.00 48.69 19.00
CA SER A 8 0.95 47.64 17.96
C SER A 8 1.51 48.20 16.65
N THR A 9 2.75 47.85 16.33
CA THR A 9 3.37 48.19 15.05
C THR A 9 2.89 47.23 13.97
N ARG A 10 2.18 47.77 12.99
CA ARG A 10 1.71 47.02 11.81
C ARG A 10 2.83 46.96 10.78
N THR A 11 3.28 45.77 10.45
CA THR A 11 4.28 45.53 9.41
C THR A 11 3.58 45.11 8.11
N TRP A 12 4.07 45.63 6.99
CA TRP A 12 3.62 45.27 5.63
C TRP A 12 4.83 44.86 4.79
N TYR A 13 4.61 43.90 3.89
CA TYR A 13 5.60 43.45 2.94
C TYR A 13 5.40 44.15 1.60
N GLU A 14 6.50 44.61 1.01
CA GLU A 14 6.52 45.18 -0.32
C GLU A 14 7.22 44.21 -1.28
N HIS A 15 6.52 43.79 -2.34
CA HIS A 15 7.06 42.90 -3.35
C HIS A 15 7.53 43.71 -4.57
N SER A 16 8.78 43.51 -4.97
CA SER A 16 9.32 44.09 -6.20
C SER A 16 9.93 43.01 -7.10
N TRP A 17 9.68 43.14 -8.40
CA TRP A 17 10.29 42.29 -9.42
C TRP A 17 11.63 42.88 -9.85
N LYS A 18 12.70 42.08 -9.79
CA LYS A 18 14.03 42.47 -10.29
C LYS A 18 14.42 41.58 -11.46
N LYS A 19 14.91 42.17 -12.55
CA LYS A 19 15.49 41.43 -13.68
C LYS A 19 16.93 41.06 -13.32
N GLU A 20 17.19 39.78 -13.11
CA GLU A 20 18.56 39.26 -12.91
C GLU A 20 19.19 38.92 -14.28
N LEU A 21 20.42 39.38 -14.51
CA LEU A 21 21.25 38.92 -15.62
C LEU A 21 21.90 37.60 -15.18
N ARG A 22 21.42 36.47 -15.73
CA ARG A 22 22.04 35.17 -15.52
C ARG A 22 22.84 34.78 -16.76
N THR A 23 24.07 34.33 -16.54
CA THR A 23 24.91 33.80 -17.63
C THR A 23 24.29 32.50 -18.16
N VAL A 24 24.29 32.29 -19.48
CA VAL A 24 23.76 31.07 -20.12
C VAL A 24 24.33 29.79 -19.48
N GLN A 25 25.61 29.83 -19.09
CA GLN A 25 26.29 28.74 -18.40
C GLN A 25 25.67 28.42 -17.04
N GLU A 26 25.26 29.43 -16.28
CA GLU A 26 24.63 29.23 -14.97
C GLU A 26 23.24 28.59 -15.11
N LEU A 27 22.47 29.02 -16.12
CA LEU A 27 21.17 28.44 -16.43
C LEU A 27 21.30 26.97 -16.85
N LEU A 28 22.29 26.66 -17.69
CA LEU A 28 22.60 25.30 -18.13
C LEU A 28 23.03 24.40 -16.97
N ASN A 29 23.88 24.88 -16.08
CA ASN A 29 24.30 24.16 -14.87
C ASN A 29 23.12 23.86 -13.94
N ARG A 30 22.21 24.82 -13.73
CA ARG A 30 21.00 24.61 -12.92
C ARG A 30 20.07 23.56 -13.54
N TYR A 31 19.90 23.60 -14.87
CA TYR A 31 19.10 22.62 -15.60
C TYR A 31 19.69 21.21 -15.47
N GLN A 32 21.00 21.05 -15.71
CA GLN A 32 21.68 19.76 -15.60
C GLN A 32 21.59 19.18 -14.18
N ARG A 33 21.77 20.03 -13.15
CA ARG A 33 21.63 19.62 -11.75
C ARG A 33 20.20 19.19 -11.39
N ALA A 34 19.20 19.91 -11.88
CA ALA A 34 17.80 19.52 -11.68
C ALA A 34 17.48 18.18 -12.37
N MET A 35 18.04 17.95 -13.56
CA MET A 35 17.88 16.69 -14.29
C MET A 35 18.54 15.51 -13.60
N SER A 36 19.78 15.65 -13.14
CA SER A 36 20.47 14.57 -12.43
C SER A 36 19.77 14.20 -11.11
N CYS A 37 19.30 15.19 -10.34
CA CYS A 37 18.50 14.94 -9.14
C CYS A 37 17.15 14.25 -9.46
N LYS A 38 16.49 14.60 -10.56
CA LYS A 38 15.22 13.95 -10.98
C LYS A 38 15.44 12.49 -11.39
N LEU A 39 16.52 12.20 -12.10
CA LEU A 39 16.89 10.82 -12.47
C LEU A 39 17.17 9.98 -11.23
N ASN A 40 17.87 10.53 -10.23
CA ASN A 40 18.13 9.83 -8.97
C ASN A 40 16.83 9.47 -8.23
N LYS A 41 15.90 10.43 -8.09
CA LYS A 41 14.58 10.14 -7.47
C LYS A 41 13.78 9.08 -8.21
N ARG A 42 13.77 9.12 -9.56
CA ARG A 42 13.09 8.11 -10.39
C ARG A 42 13.73 6.73 -10.26
N ALA A 43 15.05 6.66 -10.20
CA ALA A 43 15.76 5.40 -10.04
C ALA A 43 15.43 4.72 -8.70
N VAL A 44 15.30 5.50 -7.61
CA VAL A 44 14.89 4.98 -6.30
C VAL A 44 13.45 4.46 -6.34
N ILE A 45 12.51 5.19 -6.95
CA ILE A 45 11.13 4.74 -7.11
C ILE A 45 11.07 3.43 -7.89
N PHE A 46 11.76 3.36 -9.02
CA PHE A 46 11.80 2.15 -9.85
C PHE A 46 12.39 0.94 -9.12
N ALA A 47 13.43 1.15 -8.30
CA ALA A 47 13.99 0.08 -7.48
C ALA A 47 12.95 -0.46 -6.47
N ILE A 48 12.23 0.44 -5.79
CA ILE A 48 11.17 0.07 -4.84
C ILE A 48 10.03 -0.69 -5.55
N GLU A 49 9.59 -0.24 -6.72
CA GLU A 49 8.58 -0.93 -7.53
C GLU A 49 9.03 -2.34 -7.92
N ASN A 50 10.30 -2.49 -8.32
CA ASN A 50 10.86 -3.79 -8.66
C ASN A 50 10.93 -4.72 -7.43
N ASP A 51 11.33 -4.21 -6.26
CA ASP A 51 11.33 -4.98 -5.02
C ASP A 51 9.92 -5.46 -4.66
N ILE A 52 8.92 -4.56 -4.71
CA ILE A 52 7.51 -4.91 -4.47
C ILE A 52 7.05 -6.03 -5.40
N ASN A 53 7.40 -5.95 -6.69
CA ASN A 53 7.06 -6.98 -7.66
C ASN A 53 7.71 -8.33 -7.34
N GLN A 54 9.00 -8.34 -6.99
CA GLN A 54 9.70 -9.58 -6.63
C GLN A 54 9.12 -10.21 -5.36
N PHE A 55 8.85 -9.41 -4.32
CA PHE A 55 8.19 -9.89 -3.11
C PHE A 55 6.80 -10.44 -3.41
N SER A 56 6.03 -9.76 -4.25
CA SER A 56 4.69 -10.20 -4.64
C SER A 56 4.73 -11.57 -5.34
N GLN A 57 5.67 -11.78 -6.27
CA GLN A 57 5.83 -13.08 -6.94
C GLN A 57 6.23 -14.20 -5.97
N SER A 58 7.13 -13.90 -5.03
CA SER A 58 7.53 -14.86 -4.00
C SER A 58 6.34 -15.24 -3.10
N LEU A 59 5.57 -14.25 -2.65
CA LEU A 59 4.36 -14.45 -1.85
C LEU A 59 3.32 -15.32 -2.59
N ILE A 60 3.10 -15.07 -3.88
CA ILE A 60 2.19 -15.88 -4.71
C ILE A 60 2.62 -17.34 -4.72
N THR A 61 3.93 -17.59 -4.89
CA THR A 61 4.48 -18.95 -4.91
C THR A 61 4.25 -19.65 -3.58
N MET A 62 4.55 -18.99 -2.46
CA MET A 62 4.32 -19.55 -1.12
C MET A 62 2.83 -19.82 -0.85
N ILE A 63 1.93 -18.94 -1.30
CA ILE A 63 0.49 -19.14 -1.15
C ILE A 63 0.04 -20.38 -1.94
N LYS A 64 0.52 -20.58 -3.17
CA LYS A 64 0.20 -21.76 -3.98
C LYS A 64 0.67 -23.04 -3.30
N GLU A 65 1.88 -23.04 -2.74
CA GLU A 65 2.40 -24.18 -1.97
C GLU A 65 1.58 -24.44 -0.70
N ALA A 66 1.27 -23.40 0.07
CA ALA A 66 0.44 -23.49 1.26
C ALA A 66 -0.95 -24.07 0.93
N GLN A 67 -1.60 -23.60 -0.14
CA GLN A 67 -2.88 -24.14 -0.61
C GLN A 67 -2.77 -25.62 -0.96
N ARG A 68 -1.72 -26.02 -1.67
CA ARG A 68 -1.47 -27.44 -1.97
C ARG A 68 -1.33 -28.27 -0.69
N CYS A 69 -0.57 -27.78 0.29
CA CYS A 69 -0.43 -28.44 1.60
C CYS A 69 -1.78 -28.56 2.32
N VAL A 70 -2.58 -27.50 2.36
CA VAL A 70 -3.92 -27.50 2.99
C VAL A 70 -4.84 -28.51 2.30
N THR A 71 -4.92 -28.51 0.97
CA THR A 71 -5.75 -29.49 0.24
C THR A 71 -5.32 -30.94 0.49
N ARG A 72 -4.02 -31.18 0.63
CA ARG A 72 -3.49 -32.51 0.94
C ARG A 72 -3.82 -32.94 2.36
N LEU A 73 -3.72 -32.02 3.32
CA LEU A 73 -4.10 -32.24 4.71
C LEU A 73 -5.60 -32.53 4.83
N ASP A 74 -6.45 -31.74 4.18
CA ASP A 74 -7.90 -31.96 4.17
C ASP A 74 -8.28 -33.33 3.58
N ALA A 75 -7.54 -33.81 2.57
CA ALA A 75 -7.77 -35.13 1.99
C ALA A 75 -7.38 -36.30 2.92
N ILE A 76 -6.47 -36.09 3.88
CA ILE A 76 -6.02 -37.11 4.84
C ILE A 76 -6.76 -36.99 6.17
N ALA A 77 -7.26 -35.79 6.49
CA ALA A 77 -7.84 -35.50 7.78
C ALA A 77 -9.10 -36.36 8.04
N LEU A 78 -9.10 -37.05 9.17
CA LEU A 78 -10.28 -37.79 9.66
C LEU A 78 -11.48 -36.88 9.95
N LYS A 79 -11.21 -35.60 10.22
CA LYS A 79 -12.21 -34.55 10.45
C LYS A 79 -11.78 -33.28 9.70
N PRO A 80 -12.68 -32.63 8.94
CA PRO A 80 -12.34 -31.39 8.24
C PRO A 80 -11.95 -30.29 9.22
N SER A 81 -11.17 -29.32 8.73
CA SER A 81 -10.77 -28.17 9.53
C SER A 81 -12.00 -27.48 10.16
N PRO A 82 -11.98 -27.19 11.46
CA PRO A 82 -13.16 -26.68 12.17
C PRO A 82 -13.42 -25.20 11.89
N LEU A 83 -12.51 -24.52 11.19
CA LEU A 83 -12.54 -23.08 10.97
C LEU A 83 -12.78 -22.79 9.49
N SER A 84 -13.87 -22.08 9.19
CA SER A 84 -14.16 -21.61 7.84
C SER A 84 -13.16 -20.52 7.43
N THR A 85 -12.89 -20.40 6.12
CA THR A 85 -12.08 -19.31 5.55
C THR A 85 -12.59 -17.93 6.01
N LYS A 86 -13.90 -17.77 6.18
CA LYS A 86 -14.51 -16.52 6.66
C LYS A 86 -14.15 -16.23 8.12
N GLU A 87 -14.23 -17.25 8.98
CA GLU A 87 -13.90 -17.14 10.41
C GLU A 87 -12.41 -16.88 10.61
N TYR A 88 -11.56 -17.46 9.75
CA TYR A 88 -10.13 -17.16 9.75
C TYR A 88 -9.85 -15.68 9.44
N ILE A 89 -10.51 -15.10 8.43
CA ILE A 89 -10.38 -13.67 8.12
C ILE A 89 -10.86 -12.80 9.28
N ASP A 90 -11.91 -13.22 9.99
CA ASP A 90 -12.39 -12.51 11.18
C ASP A 90 -11.34 -12.46 12.28
N HIS A 91 -10.65 -13.58 12.54
CA HIS A 91 -9.52 -13.59 13.46
C HIS A 91 -8.35 -12.72 13.00
N MET A 92 -8.07 -12.66 11.69
CA MET A 92 -7.03 -11.74 11.18
C MET A 92 -7.40 -10.28 11.44
N ILE A 93 -8.65 -9.88 11.18
CA ILE A 93 -9.15 -8.53 11.42
C ILE A 93 -9.04 -8.17 12.90
N GLU A 94 -9.47 -9.07 13.78
CA GLU A 94 -9.38 -8.88 15.23
C GLU A 94 -7.93 -8.73 15.68
N SER A 95 -7.02 -9.56 15.16
CA SER A 95 -5.60 -9.47 15.47
C SER A 95 -4.97 -8.14 15.03
N GLU A 96 -5.34 -7.60 13.87
CA GLU A 96 -4.87 -6.29 13.39
C GLU A 96 -5.42 -5.14 14.26
N LYS A 97 -6.71 -5.21 14.63
CA LYS A 97 -7.35 -4.24 15.54
C LYS A 97 -6.71 -4.25 16.93
N MET A 98 -6.25 -5.40 17.41
CA MET A 98 -5.54 -5.53 18.69
C MET A 98 -4.11 -4.99 18.60
N GLN A 99 -3.39 -5.31 17.52
CA GLN A 99 -1.99 -4.90 17.35
C GLN A 99 -1.82 -3.39 17.14
N LYS A 100 -2.80 -2.70 16.55
CA LYS A 100 -2.81 -1.25 16.31
C LYS A 100 -1.52 -0.70 15.71
N ARG A 101 -0.89 -1.48 14.83
CA ARG A 101 0.32 -1.07 14.11
C ARG A 101 0.03 0.12 13.20
N HIS A 102 1.06 0.85 12.80
CA HIS A 102 0.90 1.97 11.87
C HIS A 102 0.10 1.56 10.62
N ASN A 103 -0.82 2.41 10.17
CA ASN A 103 -1.76 2.17 9.07
C ASN A 103 -2.63 0.91 9.21
N PHE A 104 -2.95 0.46 10.43
CA PHE A 104 -3.81 -0.70 10.63
C PHE A 104 -5.23 -0.52 10.06
N GLU A 105 -5.78 0.70 10.07
CA GLU A 105 -7.11 0.99 9.51
C GLU A 105 -7.22 0.61 8.04
N TYR A 106 -6.19 0.90 7.26
CA TYR A 106 -6.11 0.52 5.85
C TYR A 106 -6.08 -1.01 5.68
N ARG A 107 -5.25 -1.70 6.48
CA ARG A 107 -5.18 -3.17 6.46
C ARG A 107 -6.50 -3.83 6.88
N VAL A 108 -7.17 -3.28 7.89
CA VAL A 108 -8.49 -3.75 8.33
C VAL A 108 -9.53 -3.60 7.22
N ASN A 109 -9.58 -2.44 6.55
CA ASN A 109 -10.48 -2.22 5.41
C ASN A 109 -10.20 -3.21 4.27
N MET A 110 -8.92 -3.45 3.95
CA MET A 110 -8.53 -4.47 2.97
C MET A 110 -9.04 -5.86 3.37
N LEU A 111 -8.83 -6.28 4.61
CA LEU A 111 -9.31 -7.57 5.12
C LEU A 111 -10.85 -7.67 5.11
N GLU A 112 -11.56 -6.58 5.37
CA GLU A 112 -13.02 -6.52 5.28
C GLU A 112 -13.52 -6.71 3.85
N LYS A 113 -12.83 -6.13 2.84
CA LYS A 113 -13.13 -6.39 1.42
C LYS A 113 -12.89 -7.85 1.05
N LEU A 114 -11.77 -8.45 1.47
CA LEU A 114 -11.49 -9.87 1.23
C LEU A 114 -12.57 -10.78 1.82
N LYS A 115 -13.08 -10.44 3.01
CA LYS A 115 -14.16 -11.18 3.65
C LYS A 115 -15.43 -11.16 2.79
N GLN A 116 -15.75 -10.02 2.16
CA GLN A 116 -16.88 -9.89 1.24
C GLN A 116 -16.68 -10.73 -0.02
N ASP A 117 -15.49 -10.67 -0.63
CA ASP A 117 -15.17 -11.44 -1.82
C ASP A 117 -15.25 -12.95 -1.59
N VAL A 118 -14.72 -13.43 -0.45
CA VAL A 118 -14.84 -14.84 -0.05
C VAL A 118 -16.29 -15.25 0.11
N ALA A 119 -17.14 -14.40 0.69
CA ALA A 119 -18.57 -14.68 0.84
C ALA A 119 -19.29 -14.77 -0.52
N VAL A 120 -18.95 -13.90 -1.48
CA VAL A 120 -19.49 -13.94 -2.85
C VAL A 120 -19.06 -15.22 -3.57
N VAL A 121 -17.76 -15.58 -3.52
CA VAL A 121 -17.23 -16.79 -4.16
C VAL A 121 -17.81 -18.06 -3.54
N GLN A 122 -18.02 -18.09 -2.22
CA GLN A 122 -18.69 -19.20 -1.55
C GLN A 122 -20.19 -19.28 -1.88
N GLY A 123 -20.87 -18.18 -2.17
CA GLY A 123 -22.26 -18.17 -2.66
C GLY A 123 -22.39 -18.69 -4.09
N VAL A 124 -21.34 -18.56 -4.91
CA VAL A 124 -21.27 -19.05 -6.30
C VAL A 124 -20.80 -20.52 -6.38
N ARG A 125 -20.57 -21.21 -5.24
CA ARG A 125 -20.27 -22.67 -5.14
C ARG A 125 -21.36 -23.61 -5.68
N GLY A 126 -22.26 -23.13 -6.54
CA GLY A 126 -22.94 -23.99 -7.50
C GLY A 126 -22.00 -24.48 -8.60
N ASN A 127 -21.03 -23.68 -9.08
CA ASN A 127 -20.13 -24.11 -10.15
C ASN A 127 -18.81 -23.31 -10.15
N VAL A 128 -17.72 -24.00 -10.50
CA VAL A 128 -16.35 -23.48 -10.75
C VAL A 128 -15.44 -23.46 -9.53
N ALA A 129 -14.83 -24.64 -9.31
CA ALA A 129 -13.51 -24.75 -8.71
C ALA A 129 -12.47 -23.97 -9.53
N THR A 130 -11.39 -23.55 -8.86
CA THR A 130 -10.21 -22.86 -9.40
C THR A 130 -10.48 -21.44 -9.88
N ASN A 131 -10.07 -20.44 -9.08
CA ASN A 131 -9.73 -19.04 -9.45
C ASN A 131 -9.67 -18.13 -8.21
N SER A 132 -10.13 -18.56 -7.02
CA SER A 132 -10.25 -17.65 -5.87
C SER A 132 -8.90 -17.10 -5.37
N GLY A 133 -7.83 -17.89 -5.40
CA GLY A 133 -6.49 -17.41 -5.06
C GLY A 133 -5.96 -16.39 -6.06
N GLU A 134 -6.11 -16.67 -7.36
CA GLU A 134 -5.60 -15.80 -8.42
C GLU A 134 -6.42 -14.51 -8.57
N ALA A 135 -7.73 -14.56 -8.34
CA ALA A 135 -8.60 -13.38 -8.32
C ALA A 135 -8.27 -12.44 -7.14
N LEU A 136 -8.04 -13.00 -5.94
CA LEU A 136 -7.60 -12.22 -4.78
C LEU A 136 -6.22 -11.61 -5.01
N LEU A 137 -5.29 -12.36 -5.59
CA LEU A 137 -3.94 -11.88 -5.91
C LEU A 137 -3.95 -10.78 -6.98
N LYS A 138 -4.80 -10.92 -8.00
CA LYS A 138 -5.01 -9.86 -9.01
C LYS A 138 -5.61 -8.61 -8.38
N HIS A 139 -6.59 -8.76 -7.49
CA HIS A 139 -7.16 -7.64 -6.73
C HIS A 139 -6.11 -6.93 -5.86
N PHE A 140 -5.25 -7.67 -5.17
CA PHE A 140 -4.15 -7.10 -4.41
C PHE A 140 -3.10 -6.41 -5.29
N HIS A 141 -2.78 -6.99 -6.44
CA HIS A 141 -1.87 -6.41 -7.42
C HIS A 141 -2.42 -5.11 -8.02
N ASP A 142 -3.72 -5.07 -8.35
CA ASP A 142 -4.38 -3.88 -8.90
C ASP A 142 -4.46 -2.76 -7.85
N ILE A 143 -4.69 -3.09 -6.58
CA ILE A 143 -4.75 -2.11 -5.47
C ILE A 143 -3.37 -1.52 -5.12
N MET A 144 -2.29 -2.27 -5.32
CA MET A 144 -0.94 -1.84 -4.93
C MET A 144 -0.20 -1.06 -6.04
N ILE A 145 -0.77 -0.98 -7.25
CA ILE A 145 -0.15 -0.32 -8.42
C ILE A 145 -0.84 1.00 -8.83
N ASP A 146 -2.02 1.32 -8.30
CA ASP A 146 -2.62 2.66 -8.37
C ASP A 146 -2.08 3.60 -7.26
#